data_AF-A0A350XA39-F1
#
_entry.id   AF-A0A350XA39-F1
#
_cell.length_a   1.000
_cell.length_b   1.000
_cell.length_c   1.000
_cell.angle_alpha   90.00
_cell.angle_beta   90.00
_cell.angle_gamma   90.00
#
_symmetry.space_group_name_H-M   'P 1'
#
loop_
_entity.id
_entity.type
_entity.pdbx_description
1 polymer ?
#
loop_
_entity_poly.entity_id
_entity_poly.type
_entity_poly.pdbx_seq_one_letter_code
_entity_poly.pdbx_strand_id
1 'polypeptide(L)'
;MITLDIQSILSSIGNEVRWQDIVQFEKLDERVAIANDLCANIIGVNEGYIEWCPNDDPPSHLETLIWWWVVRPDLGAAIAIESPQELKEIIGQYILHS
;
A
#
# COMPACT_ATOMS: atom_id res chain seq x y z
N MET A 1 -2.38 -15.65 6.93
CA MET A 1 -2.76 -16.15 5.60
C MET A 1 -3.86 -15.26 5.05
N ILE A 2 -3.53 -14.43 4.07
CA ILE A 2 -4.50 -13.70 3.27
C ILE A 2 -5.42 -14.71 2.57
N THR A 3 -6.73 -14.50 2.59
CA THR A 3 -7.66 -15.40 1.89
C THR A 3 -7.46 -15.31 0.38
N LEU A 4 -7.77 -16.38 -0.37
CA LEU A 4 -7.59 -16.41 -1.82
C LEU A 4 -8.27 -15.23 -2.53
N ASP A 5 -9.45 -14.84 -2.05
CA ASP A 5 -10.20 -13.71 -2.59
C ASP A 5 -9.46 -12.37 -2.40
N ILE A 6 -8.93 -12.13 -1.20
CA ILE A 6 -8.16 -10.90 -0.91
C ILE A 6 -6.86 -10.90 -1.71
N GLN A 7 -6.16 -12.04 -1.80
CA GLN A 7 -4.93 -12.15 -2.57
C GLN A 7 -5.16 -11.85 -4.05
N SER A 8 -6.29 -12.30 -4.61
CA SER A 8 -6.69 -12.03 -5.99
C SER A 8 -6.92 -10.52 -6.21
N ILE A 9 -7.63 -9.86 -5.30
CA ILE A 9 -7.86 -8.41 -5.33
C ILE A 9 -6.52 -7.66 -5.30
N LEU A 10 -5.65 -7.98 -4.34
CA LEU A 10 -4.36 -7.29 -4.18
C LEU A 10 -3.43 -7.52 -5.37
N SER A 11 -3.38 -8.73 -5.90
CA SER A 11 -2.56 -9.07 -7.07
C SER A 11 -3.08 -8.46 -8.38
N SER A 12 -4.34 -7.99 -8.41
CA SER A 12 -4.90 -7.26 -9.58
C SER A 12 -4.59 -5.76 -9.57
N ILE A 13 -4.01 -5.24 -8.50
CA ILE A 13 -3.58 -3.83 -8.43
C ILE A 13 -2.45 -3.66 -9.44
N GLY A 14 -2.69 -2.83 -10.46
CA GLY A 14 -1.70 -2.53 -11.49
C GLY A 14 -0.58 -1.63 -10.97
N ASN A 15 0.37 -1.31 -11.84
CA ASN A 15 1.47 -0.39 -11.51
C ASN A 15 1.03 1.07 -11.52
N GLU A 16 -0.07 1.41 -12.18
CA GLU A 16 -0.66 2.75 -12.18
C GLU A 16 -2.09 2.66 -11.65
N VAL A 17 -2.42 3.51 -10.67
CA VAL A 17 -3.75 3.53 -10.05
C VAL A 17 -4.28 4.95 -10.05
N ARG A 18 -5.43 5.14 -10.72
CA ARG A 18 -6.10 6.45 -10.79
C ARG A 18 -6.62 6.85 -9.42
N TRP A 19 -6.62 8.16 -9.13
CA TRP A 19 -7.11 8.69 -7.86
C TRP A 19 -8.51 8.22 -7.47
N GLN A 20 -9.41 8.13 -8.46
CA GLN A 20 -10.78 7.65 -8.28
C GLN A 20 -10.89 6.18 -7.83
N ASP A 21 -9.85 5.38 -8.07
CA ASP A 21 -9.80 3.96 -7.77
C ASP A 21 -9.04 3.68 -6.45
N ILE A 22 -8.48 4.72 -5.82
CA ILE A 22 -7.79 4.65 -4.53
C ILE A 22 -8.82 4.74 -3.40
N VAL A 23 -8.81 3.76 -2.51
CA VAL A 23 -9.68 3.77 -1.33
C VAL A 23 -9.16 4.78 -0.31
N GLN A 24 -10.06 5.57 0.29
CA GLN A 24 -9.71 6.66 1.22
C GLN A 24 -8.70 7.64 0.61
N PHE A 25 -8.98 8.13 -0.60
CA PHE A 25 -8.11 9.03 -1.35
C PHE A 25 -7.74 10.30 -0.56
N GLU A 26 -8.64 10.81 0.27
CA GLU A 26 -8.43 11.98 1.12
C GLU A 26 -7.27 11.84 2.13
N LYS A 27 -6.81 10.61 2.39
CA LYS A 27 -5.65 10.30 3.24
C LYS A 27 -4.47 9.75 2.44
N LEU A 28 -4.50 9.84 1.11
CA LEU A 28 -3.43 9.31 0.26
C LEU A 28 -2.08 9.94 0.58
N ASP A 29 -2.02 11.27 0.74
CA ASP A 29 -0.77 11.98 1.01
C ASP A 29 -0.08 11.48 2.28
N GLU A 30 -0.85 11.18 3.34
CA GLU A 30 -0.34 10.58 4.57
C GLU A 30 0.26 9.21 4.31
N ARG A 31 -0.46 8.35 3.58
CA ARG A 31 0.02 6.99 3.25
C ARG A 31 1.25 7.02 2.35
N VAL A 32 1.33 7.95 1.41
CA VAL A 32 2.50 8.14 0.54
C VAL A 32 3.71 8.60 1.35
N ALA A 33 3.53 9.54 2.29
CA ALA A 33 4.60 9.96 3.18
C ALA A 33 5.14 8.79 4.01
N ILE A 34 4.25 8.02 4.64
CA ILE A 34 4.60 6.81 5.42
C ILE A 34 5.32 5.78 4.53
N ALA A 35 4.81 5.54 3.33
CA ALA A 35 5.42 4.59 2.39
C ALA A 35 6.85 4.99 2.04
N ASN A 36 7.08 6.28 1.77
CA ASN A 36 8.39 6.82 1.44
C ASN A 36 9.35 6.85 2.64
N ASP A 37 8.85 6.94 3.87
CA ASP A 37 9.67 6.80 5.09
C ASP A 37 10.16 5.35 5.27
N LEU A 38 9.34 4.35 4.91
CA LEU A 38 9.70 2.93 4.98
C LEU A 38 10.60 2.48 3.82
N CYS A 39 10.24 2.89 2.61
CA CYS A 39 10.98 2.57 1.39
C CYS A 39 11.01 3.83 0.54
N ALA A 40 12.17 4.48 0.45
CA ALA A 40 12.28 5.74 -0.23
C ALA A 40 11.84 5.64 -1.71
N ASN A 41 11.07 6.63 -2.16
CA ASN A 41 10.65 6.83 -3.55
C ASN A 41 9.84 5.69 -4.18
N ILE A 42 9.13 4.87 -3.39
CA ILE A 42 8.37 3.73 -3.94
C ILE A 42 7.04 4.12 -4.59
N ILE A 43 6.56 5.35 -4.35
CA ILE A 43 5.32 5.87 -4.94
C ILE A 43 5.63 7.11 -5.78
N GLY A 44 5.41 7.00 -7.09
CA GLY A 44 5.30 8.15 -7.98
C GLY A 44 3.93 8.80 -7.84
N VAL A 45 3.87 10.11 -7.62
CA VAL A 45 2.62 10.87 -7.60
C VAL A 45 2.53 11.71 -8.86
N ASN A 46 1.57 11.39 -9.72
CA ASN A 46 1.36 12.00 -11.03
C ASN A 46 -0.01 12.70 -11.09
N GLU A 47 -0.27 13.46 -12.15
CA GLU A 47 -1.57 14.10 -12.37
C GLU A 47 -2.66 13.05 -12.61
N GLY A 48 -3.54 12.85 -11.62
CA GLY A 48 -4.71 11.96 -11.71
C GLY A 48 -4.45 10.49 -11.34
N TYR A 49 -3.22 10.10 -11.01
CA TYR A 49 -2.88 8.73 -10.61
C TYR A 49 -1.62 8.67 -9.72
N ILE A 50 -1.40 7.52 -9.09
CA ILE A 50 -0.12 7.14 -8.49
C ILE A 50 0.50 5.98 -9.27
N GLU A 51 1.82 5.91 -9.23
CA GLU A 51 2.64 4.91 -9.91
C GLU A 51 3.46 4.12 -8.90
N TRP A 52 3.57 2.81 -9.12
CA TRP A 52 4.41 1.92 -8.34
C TRP A 52 5.84 1.95 -8.87
N CYS A 53 6.77 2.42 -8.04
CA CYS A 53 8.19 2.58 -8.37
C CYS A 53 9.06 1.73 -7.45
N PRO A 54 9.01 0.38 -7.52
CA PRO A 54 9.80 -0.48 -6.64
C PRO A 54 11.31 -0.20 -6.81
N ASN A 55 12.05 -0.24 -5.70
CA ASN A 55 13.50 -0.07 -5.70
C ASN A 55 14.22 -1.32 -6.20
N ASP A 56 13.66 -2.50 -5.92
CA ASP A 56 14.21 -3.80 -6.31
C ASP A 56 13.50 -4.40 -7.53
N ASP A 57 14.22 -5.23 -8.30
CA ASP A 57 13.68 -6.06 -9.37
C ASP A 57 14.14 -7.54 -9.20
N PRO A 58 13.26 -8.47 -8.78
CA PRO A 58 11.84 -8.24 -8.49
C PRO A 58 11.63 -7.44 -7.19
N PRO A 59 10.47 -6.77 -7.03
CA PRO A 59 10.14 -6.03 -5.82
C PRO A 59 10.19 -6.91 -4.58
N SER A 60 10.67 -6.36 -3.48
CA SER A 60 10.65 -7.05 -2.20
C SER A 60 9.21 -7.28 -1.72
N HIS A 61 9.04 -8.26 -0.83
CA HIS A 61 7.74 -8.53 -0.22
C HIS A 61 7.21 -7.32 0.56
N LEU A 62 8.11 -6.58 1.24
CA LEU A 62 7.76 -5.37 1.97
C LEU A 62 7.23 -4.28 1.02
N GLU A 63 7.93 -3.99 -0.07
CA GLU A 63 7.49 -2.99 -1.05
C GLU A 63 6.13 -3.35 -1.64
N THR A 64 5.91 -4.63 -1.92
CA THR A 64 4.62 -5.13 -2.42
C THR A 64 3.49 -4.90 -1.41
N LEU A 65 3.73 -5.21 -0.12
CA LEU A 65 2.75 -4.99 0.94
C LEU A 65 2.46 -3.50 1.16
N ILE A 66 3.48 -2.64 1.08
CA ILE A 66 3.30 -1.18 1.19
C ILE A 66 2.48 -0.66 0.02
N TRP A 67 2.81 -1.06 -1.22
CA TRP A 67 2.03 -0.68 -2.40
C TRP A 67 0.55 -1.04 -2.27
N TRP A 68 0.28 -2.29 -1.88
CA TRP A 68 -1.08 -2.76 -1.63
C TRP A 68 -1.79 -1.95 -0.56
N TRP A 69 -1.12 -1.62 0.54
CA TRP A 69 -1.73 -0.84 1.62
C TRP A 69 -2.00 0.61 1.22
N VAL A 70 -1.11 1.24 0.44
CA VAL A 70 -1.32 2.61 -0.06
C VAL A 70 -2.60 2.69 -0.89
N VAL A 71 -2.85 1.69 -1.75
CA VAL A 71 -4.01 1.65 -2.66
C VAL A 71 -5.28 1.14 -1.97
N ARG A 72 -5.17 0.11 -1.14
CA ARG A 72 -6.28 -0.58 -0.45
C ARG A 72 -6.10 -0.59 1.07
N PRO A 73 -6.12 0.58 1.73
CA PRO A 73 -5.99 0.65 3.20
C PRO A 73 -7.12 -0.07 3.93
N ASP A 74 -8.28 -0.24 3.29
CA ASP A 74 -9.41 -1.03 3.81
C ASP A 74 -9.06 -2.51 4.02
N LEU A 75 -8.09 -3.03 3.27
CA LEU A 75 -7.56 -4.39 3.43
C LEU A 75 -6.36 -4.45 4.39
N GLY A 76 -6.06 -3.35 5.08
CA GLY A 76 -4.90 -3.19 5.95
C GLY A 76 -4.77 -4.31 6.99
N ALA A 77 -5.85 -4.75 7.62
CA ALA A 77 -5.79 -5.83 8.60
C ALA A 77 -5.30 -7.16 8.00
N ALA A 78 -5.67 -7.46 6.74
CA ALA A 78 -5.21 -8.65 6.04
C ALA A 78 -3.74 -8.53 5.62
N ILE A 79 -3.34 -7.36 5.10
CA ILE A 79 -1.96 -7.03 4.73
C ILE A 79 -1.05 -7.12 5.97
N ALA A 80 -1.52 -6.60 7.11
CA ALA A 80 -0.80 -6.60 8.36
C ALA A 80 -0.46 -8.03 8.81
N ILE A 81 -1.29 -9.05 8.58
CA ILE A 81 -0.99 -10.44 9.02
C ILE A 81 0.35 -10.94 8.46
N GLU A 82 0.63 -10.65 7.19
CA GLU A 82 1.86 -11.08 6.48
C GLU A 82 3.00 -10.06 6.62
N SER A 83 2.74 -8.89 7.19
CA SER A 83 3.69 -7.79 7.27
C SER A 83 4.75 -7.99 8.38
N PRO A 84 5.95 -7.42 8.22
CA PRO A 84 6.89 -7.28 9.33
C PRO A 84 6.31 -6.40 10.45
N GLN A 85 6.88 -6.50 11.65
CA GLN A 85 6.35 -5.86 12.86
C GLN A 85 6.18 -4.34 12.70
N GLU A 86 7.13 -3.67 12.07
CA GLU A 86 7.10 -2.22 11.83
C GLU A 86 5.88 -1.81 10.98
N LEU A 87 5.67 -2.47 9.84
CA LEU A 87 4.51 -2.19 8.99
C LEU A 87 3.18 -2.59 9.66
N LYS A 88 3.16 -3.66 10.48
CA LYS A 88 1.99 -4.02 11.30
C LYS A 88 1.59 -2.89 12.24
N GLU A 89 2.56 -2.28 12.92
CA GLU A 89 2.32 -1.19 13.86
C GLU A 89 1.79 0.04 13.13
N ILE A 90 2.39 0.40 12.00
CA ILE A 90 1.95 1.52 11.16
C ILE A 90 0.51 1.33 10.68
N ILE A 91 0.20 0.17 10.10
CA ILE A 91 -1.17 -0.14 9.64
C ILE A 91 -2.15 -0.13 10.83
N GLY A 92 -1.75 -0.67 11.97
CA GLY A 92 -2.56 -0.66 13.19
C GLY A 92 -2.86 0.75 13.69
N GLN A 93 -1.85 1.63 13.72
CA GLN A 93 -2.02 3.03 14.10
C GLN A 93 -2.92 3.76 13.10
N TYR A 94 -2.72 3.54 11.81
CA TYR A 94 -3.58 4.13 10.78
C TYR A 94 -5.04 3.72 10.99
N ILE A 95 -5.34 2.42 11.17
CA ILE A 95 -6.70 1.92 11.41
C ILE A 95 -7.35 2.54 12.64
N LEU A 96 -6.60 2.73 13.72
CA LEU A 96 -7.13 3.30 14.98
C LEU A 96 -7.45 4.80 14.88
N HIS A 97 -6.78 5.52 13.98
CA HIS A 97 -6.96 6.95 13.79
C HIS A 97 -7.69 7.29 12.47
N SER A 98 -8.09 6.27 11.71
CA SER A 98 -8.71 6.43 10.39
C SER A 98 -10.20 6.71 10.43
#